data_AF-A0A447PU77-F1
#
_entry.id   AF-A0A447PU77-F1
#
_cell.length_a   1.000
_cell.length_b   1.000
_cell.length_c   1.000
_cell.angle_alpha   90.00
_cell.angle_beta   90.00
_cell.angle_gamma   90.00
#
_symmetry.space_group_name_H-M   'P 1'
#
loop_
_entity.id
_entity.type
_entity.pdbx_description
1 polymer ?
#
loop_
_entity_poly.entity_id
_entity_poly.type
_entity_poly.pdbx_seq_one_letter_code
_entity_poly.pdbx_strand_id
1 'polypeptide(L)'
;MTLLEAMSYGIPCISSDCMSGPRDMIKPGLNGELYTPGAIDDFVGHLNRVISGEVKYQHDIIPARLRDFMMCYILKNFNNAIFSKLQK
;
A
#
# COMPACT_ATOMS: atom_id res chain seq x y z
N MET A 1 5.66 0.28 -8.80
CA MET A 1 6.78 -0.31 -8.02
C MET A 1 7.22 0.61 -6.89
N THR A 2 7.35 1.92 -7.13
CA THR A 2 7.79 2.92 -6.14
C THR A 2 7.08 2.88 -4.78
N LEU A 3 5.75 2.68 -4.74
CA LEU A 3 5.02 2.58 -3.47
C LEU A 3 5.43 1.35 -2.64
N LEU A 4 5.59 0.19 -3.27
CA LEU A 4 6.05 -1.03 -2.59
C LEU A 4 7.49 -0.89 -2.11
N GLU A 5 8.35 -0.28 -2.92
CA GLU A 5 9.74 0.00 -2.54
C GLU A 5 9.80 0.91 -1.31
N ALA A 6 9.12 2.04 -1.32
CA ALA A 6 9.07 2.95 -0.17
C ALA A 6 8.54 2.25 1.09
N MET A 7 7.42 1.54 0.98
CA MET A 7 6.82 0.81 2.11
C MET A 7 7.69 -0.37 2.58
N SER A 8 8.50 -0.99 1.72
CA SER A 8 9.47 -2.02 2.13
C SER A 8 10.54 -1.49 3.07
N TYR A 9 10.82 -0.19 3.02
CA TYR A 9 11.69 0.54 3.95
C TYR A 9 10.91 1.22 5.09
N GLY A 10 9.62 0.90 5.25
CA GLY A 10 8.79 1.42 6.32
C GLY A 10 8.33 2.87 6.12
N ILE A 11 8.33 3.36 4.88
CA ILE A 11 7.88 4.72 4.56
C ILE A 11 6.38 4.69 4.23
N PRO A 12 5.52 5.40 4.99
CA PRO A 12 4.10 5.49 4.66
C PRO A 12 3.88 6.29 3.38
N CYS A 13 2.84 5.96 2.61
CA CYS A 13 2.57 6.61 1.33
C CYS A 13 1.17 7.23 1.27
N ILE A 14 1.08 8.51 0.91
CA ILE A 14 -0.18 9.14 0.51
C ILE A 14 -0.20 9.16 -1.02
N SER A 15 -1.22 8.54 -1.62
CA SER A 15 -1.33 8.43 -3.08
C SER A 15 -2.76 8.67 -3.55
N SER A 16 -2.94 9.07 -4.81
CA SER A 16 -4.27 9.12 -5.38
C SER A 16 -4.84 7.71 -5.54
N ASP A 17 -6.14 7.55 -5.32
CA ASP A 17 -6.87 6.30 -5.61
C ASP A 17 -7.15 6.19 -7.11
N CYS A 18 -6.10 6.24 -7.92
CA CYS A 18 -6.18 6.05 -9.35
C CYS A 18 -6.28 4.56 -9.70
N MET A 19 -6.92 4.26 -10.82
CA MET A 19 -6.78 2.94 -11.41
C MET A 19 -5.36 2.81 -12.01
N SER A 20 -4.54 1.84 -11.60
CA SER A 20 -4.73 0.82 -10.54
C SER A 20 -3.44 0.67 -9.73
N GLY A 21 -3.48 -0.08 -8.63
CA GLY A 21 -2.32 -0.37 -7.79
C GLY A 21 -2.36 0.28 -6.41
N PRO A 22 -2.49 1.62 -6.25
CA PRO A 22 -2.46 2.26 -4.94
C PRO A 22 -3.40 1.62 -3.91
N ARG A 23 -4.65 1.34 -4.30
CA ARG A 23 -5.64 0.66 -3.46
C ARG A 23 -5.31 -0.78 -3.05
N ASP A 24 -4.48 -1.47 -3.82
CA ASP A 24 -4.06 -2.84 -3.51
C ASP A 24 -2.92 -2.84 -2.47
N MET A 25 -2.18 -1.73 -2.36
CA MET A 25 -0.98 -1.59 -1.53
C MET A 25 -1.24 -0.77 -0.25
N ILE A 26 -2.00 0.32 -0.34
CA ILE A 26 -2.25 1.26 0.74
C ILE A 26 -3.49 0.81 1.53
N LYS A 27 -3.33 0.75 2.85
CA LYS A 27 -4.35 0.54 3.88
C LYS A 27 -4.47 1.84 4.68
N PRO A 28 -5.49 2.68 4.41
CA PRO A 28 -5.71 3.96 5.09
C PRO A 28 -5.59 3.84 6.62
N GLY A 29 -4.93 4.81 7.25
CA GLY A 29 -4.64 4.85 8.68
C GLY A 29 -3.56 3.88 9.18
N LEU A 30 -3.03 3.01 8.30
CA LEU A 30 -2.11 1.94 8.70
C LEU A 30 -0.71 2.09 8.09
N ASN A 31 -0.63 2.24 6.76
CA ASN A 31 0.64 2.40 6.03
C ASN A 31 0.61 3.58 5.05
N GLY A 32 -0.37 4.47 5.17
CA GLY A 32 -0.59 5.54 4.21
C GLY A 32 -2.04 5.96 4.13
N GLU A 33 -2.36 6.76 3.11
CA GLU A 33 -3.71 7.26 2.82
C GLU A 33 -3.97 7.28 1.31
N LEU A 34 -5.25 7.26 0.96
CA LEU A 34 -5.72 7.37 -0.41
C LEU A 34 -6.63 8.59 -0.54
N TYR A 35 -6.46 9.37 -1.60
CA TYR A 35 -7.36 10.49 -1.93
C TYR A 35 -7.93 10.33 -3.32
N THR A 36 -9.16 10.81 -3.55
CA THR A 36 -9.81 10.72 -4.87
C THR A 36 -8.99 11.50 -5.92
N PRO A 37 -8.73 10.96 -7.13
CA PRO A 37 -8.04 11.72 -8.17
C PRO A 37 -8.70 13.09 -8.43
N GLY A 38 -7.91 14.15 -8.33
CA GLY A 38 -8.38 15.53 -8.48
C GLY A 38 -8.91 16.19 -7.19
N ALA A 39 -9.15 15.44 -6.12
CA ALA A 39 -9.54 15.98 -4.82
C ALA A 39 -8.30 16.50 -4.05
N ILE A 40 -7.85 17.69 -4.42
CA ILE A 40 -6.65 18.32 -3.85
C ILE A 40 -6.84 18.64 -2.36
N ASP A 41 -8.06 19.01 -1.95
CA ASP A 41 -8.37 19.32 -0.55
C ASP A 41 -8.19 18.09 0.36
N ASP A 42 -8.60 16.91 -0.11
CA ASP A 42 -8.38 15.63 0.59
C ASP A 42 -6.89 15.37 0.75
N PHE A 43 -6.12 15.49 -0.34
CA PHE A 43 -4.66 15.32 -0.34
C PHE A 43 -3.98 16.25 0.68
N VAL A 44 -4.32 17.54 0.66
CA VAL A 44 -3.80 18.54 1.61
C VAL A 44 -4.21 18.18 3.03
N GLY A 45 -5.44 17.73 3.25
CA GLY A 45 -5.93 17.27 4.54
C GLY A 45 -5.15 16.07 5.09
N HIS A 46 -4.78 15.10 4.24
CA HIS A 46 -3.92 13.99 4.63
C HIS A 46 -2.51 14.47 5.01
N LEU A 47 -1.91 15.37 4.22
CA LEU A 47 -0.59 15.94 4.52
C LEU A 47 -0.57 16.68 5.86
N ASN A 48 -1.55 17.55 6.10
CA ASN A 48 -1.63 18.34 7.33
C ASN A 48 -1.76 17.45 8.58
N ARG A 49 -2.55 16.38 8.50
CA ARG A 49 -2.70 15.42 9.60
C ARG A 49 -1.40 14.69 9.93
N VAL A 50 -0.59 14.38 8.93
CA VAL A 50 0.72 13.74 9.13
C VAL A 50 1.74 14.74 9.69
N ILE A 51 1.80 15.96 9.13
CA ILE A 51 2.76 17.00 9.56
C ILE A 51 2.47 17.47 10.99
N SER A 52 1.20 17.64 11.36
CA SER A 52 0.79 18.02 12.72
C SER A 52 0.98 16.91 13.75
N GLY A 53 1.17 15.66 13.31
CA GLY A 53 1.25 14.49 14.16
C GLY A 53 -0.10 13.97 14.65
N GLU A 54 -1.22 14.51 14.15
CA GLU A 54 -2.57 13.98 14.39
C GLU A 54 -2.67 12.51 13.93
N VAL A 55 -2.08 12.21 12.77
CA VAL A 55 -1.92 10.86 12.25
C VAL A 55 -0.44 10.49 12.29
N LYS A 56 -0.13 9.36 12.94
CA LYS A 56 1.23 8.83 13.02
C LYS A 56 1.25 7.37 12.59
N TYR A 57 2.13 7.04 11.65
CA TYR A 57 2.32 5.66 11.20
C TYR A 57 3.49 5.02 11.96
N GLN A 58 3.35 3.75 12.27
CA GLN A 58 4.41 2.96 12.89
C GLN A 58 5.32 2.38 11.78
N HIS A 59 6.45 3.04 11.55
CA HIS A 59 7.36 2.70 10.45
C HIS A 59 7.85 1.25 10.48
N ASP A 60 8.14 0.72 11.68
CA ASP A 60 8.68 -0.64 11.87
C ASP A 60 7.73 -1.75 11.42
N ILE A 61 6.41 -1.51 11.46
CA ILE A 61 5.41 -2.53 11.10
C ILE A 61 5.01 -2.47 9.63
N ILE A 62 5.26 -1.35 8.93
CA ILE A 62 4.82 -1.16 7.53
C ILE A 62 5.39 -2.25 6.59
N PRO A 63 6.69 -2.62 6.64
CA PRO A 63 7.23 -3.65 5.76
C PRO A 63 6.54 -5.01 5.96
N ALA A 64 6.23 -5.36 7.22
CA ALA A 64 5.55 -6.61 7.55
C ALA A 64 4.12 -6.70 6.99
N ARG A 65 3.51 -5.56 6.63
CA ARG A 65 2.18 -5.49 6.02
C ARG A 65 2.18 -5.70 4.50
N LEU A 66 3.35 -5.70 3.86
CA LEU A 66 3.53 -6.00 2.44
C LEU A 66 3.75 -7.50 2.15
N ARG A 67 3.37 -8.39 3.09
CA ARG A 67 3.60 -9.84 2.98
C ARG A 67 3.22 -10.41 1.62
N ASP A 68 2.05 -10.03 1.11
CA ASP A 68 1.50 -10.56 -0.14
C ASP A 68 2.31 -10.14 -1.38
N PHE A 69 3.10 -9.07 -1.25
CA PHE A 69 4.00 -8.54 -2.28
C PHE A 69 5.45 -8.99 -2.11
N MET A 70 5.75 -9.84 -1.12
CA MET A 70 7.08 -10.40 -0.93
C MET A 70 7.31 -11.59 -1.85
N MET A 71 8.53 -11.72 -2.41
CA MET A 71 8.87 -12.68 -3.47
C MET A 71 8.38 -14.11 -3.19
N CYS A 72 8.59 -14.65 -1.98
CA CYS A 72 8.16 -16.00 -1.62
C CYS A 72 6.64 -16.19 -1.70
N TYR A 73 5.86 -15.17 -1.32
CA TYR A 73 4.40 -15.21 -1.35
C TYR A 73 3.87 -14.99 -2.77
N ILE A 74 4.47 -14.07 -3.52
CA ILE A 74 4.15 -13.88 -4.95
C ILE A 74 4.33 -15.19 -5.71
N LEU A 75 5.49 -15.85 -5.57
CA LEU A 75 5.76 -17.10 -6.27
C LEU A 75 4.77 -18.20 -5.87
N LYS A 76 4.49 -18.34 -4.57
CA LYS A 76 3.50 -19.31 -4.06
C LYS A 76 2.11 -19.04 -4.63
N ASN A 77 1.63 -17.80 -4.54
CA ASN A 77 0.30 -17.42 -5.00
C ASN A 77 0.16 -17.57 -6.51
N PHE A 78 1.19 -17.21 -7.26
CA PHE A 78 1.24 -17.36 -8.71
C PHE A 78 1.23 -18.83 -9.13
N ASN A 79 2.05 -19.67 -8.50
CA ASN A 79 2.03 -21.12 -8.73
C ASN A 79 0.65 -21.71 -8.43
N ASN A 80 0.06 -21.37 -7.28
CA ASN A 80 -1.27 -21.85 -6.92
C ASN A 80 -2.33 -21.41 -7.94
N ALA A 81 -2.27 -20.17 -8.43
CA ALA A 81 -3.19 -19.67 -9.44
C ALA A 81 -3.07 -20.45 -10.76
N ILE A 82 -1.85 -20.81 -11.19
CA ILE A 82 -1.62 -21.64 -12.38
C ILE A 82 -2.15 -23.05 -12.16
N PHE A 83 -1.65 -23.76 -11.15
CA PHE A 83 -1.91 -25.20 -11.00
C PHE A 83 -3.33 -25.52 -10.53
N SER A 84 -4.01 -24.59 -9.84
CA SER A 84 -5.44 -24.74 -9.50
C SER A 84 -6.36 -24.78 -10.72
N LYS A 85 -5.89 -24.36 -11.90
CA LYS A 85 -6.64 -24.41 -13.16
C LYS A 85 -6.23 -25.55 -14.09
N LEU A 86 -5.12 -26.22 -13.80
CA LEU A 86 -4.59 -27.34 -14.58
C LEU A 86 -5.09 -28.70 -14.09
N GLN A 87 -5.42 -28.81 -12.80
CA GLN A 87 -6.09 -29.99 -12.27
C GLN A 87 -7.58 -29.95 -12.64
N LYS A 88 -7.97 -30.77 -13.62
CA LYS A 88 -9.37 -31.14 -13.88
C LYS A 88 -9.84 -32.16 -12.87
#